data_AF-A0A2W4PU63-F1
#
_entry.id   AF-A0A2W4PU63-F1
#
_cell.length_a   1.000
_cell.length_b   1.000
_cell.length_c   1.000
_cell.angle_alpha   90.00
_cell.angle_beta   90.00
_cell.angle_gamma   90.00
#
_symmetry.space_group_name_H-M   'P 1'
#
loop_
_entity.id
_entity.type
_entity.pdbx_description
1 polymer ?
#
loop_
_entity_poly.entity_id
_entity_poly.type
_entity_poly.pdbx_seq_one_letter_code
_entity_poly.pdbx_strand_id
1 'polypeptide(L)'
;LPGGRGWVLGRWGGGWRLARQRGGRRWGSRRWVRRWGSMDRVRRWRALLATGVLAAGLLALLAGCGGLWRPEGPAPGDEFPGSGPRSADSAPGAHNSDPAPVRPRPRPEVGQPAPAWQGVNVLTGEPLAGADLRGKVVLLNFFATWCAPCREEMPDMERLAAEAGDQVAVVAIGADPTESPEELAAFARSLGVTFPVVHDGGRAALAYLATGLPMSYFVDAEGIIRVRFPGPMNLEQMRRLAAQAGAMLPAGEAEPEQGEPADPAGGPADRQDVPAPASKPEGKAPAAGAGQPPGAGAGGGR
;
A
#
# COMPACT_ATOMS: atom_id res chain seq x y z
N LEU A 1 -18.37 7.29 -43.66
CA LEU A 1 -17.92 8.66 -44.05
C LEU A 1 -17.24 9.31 -42.85
N PRO A 2 -16.02 9.85 -43.02
CA PRO A 2 -15.10 10.14 -41.91
C PRO A 2 -15.18 11.59 -41.38
N GLY A 3 -14.88 11.74 -40.08
CA GLY A 3 -14.07 12.83 -39.53
C GLY A 3 -14.62 14.27 -39.59
N GLY A 4 -15.49 14.63 -38.65
CA GLY A 4 -15.76 16.03 -38.32
C GLY A 4 -14.54 16.69 -37.65
N ARG A 5 -13.86 17.59 -38.38
CA ARG A 5 -12.74 18.41 -37.88
C ARG A 5 -13.28 19.76 -37.44
N GLY A 6 -13.36 19.99 -36.13
CA GLY A 6 -13.79 21.27 -35.55
C GLY A 6 -12.67 22.31 -35.58
N TRP A 7 -13.01 23.53 -35.99
CA TRP A 7 -12.16 24.72 -35.82
C TRP A 7 -12.50 25.36 -34.48
N VAL A 8 -11.49 25.81 -33.72
CA VAL A 8 -11.70 26.54 -32.46
C VAL A 8 -11.16 27.96 -32.62
N LEU A 9 -12.00 28.94 -32.29
CA LEU A 9 -11.65 30.36 -32.27
C LEU A 9 -10.95 30.68 -30.93
N GLY A 10 -9.71 31.16 -30.98
CA GLY A 10 -8.96 31.58 -29.80
C GLY A 10 -8.45 33.01 -29.94
N ARG A 11 -8.54 33.81 -28.87
CA ARG A 11 -8.06 35.20 -28.82
C ARG A 11 -6.63 35.24 -28.28
N TRP A 12 -5.70 35.76 -29.07
CA TRP A 12 -4.30 35.96 -28.68
C TRP A 12 -3.85 37.36 -29.10
N GLY A 13 -3.31 38.15 -28.17
CA GLY A 13 -2.62 39.42 -28.45
C GLY A 13 -3.39 40.39 -29.37
N GLY A 14 -4.58 40.82 -28.96
CA GLY A 14 -5.30 41.93 -29.61
C GLY A 14 -6.03 41.61 -30.92
N GLY A 15 -6.07 40.37 -31.42
CA GLY A 15 -6.83 40.02 -32.63
C GLY A 15 -7.23 38.55 -32.73
N TRP A 16 -8.23 38.27 -33.57
CA TRP A 16 -8.71 36.91 -33.87
C TRP A 16 -7.89 36.28 -34.99
N ARG A 17 -7.37 35.07 -34.78
CA ARG A 17 -6.77 34.25 -35.85
C ARG A 17 -7.31 32.82 -35.81
N LEU A 18 -7.52 32.25 -36.99
CA LEU A 18 -7.84 30.84 -37.17
C LEU A 18 -6.55 30.00 -37.09
N ALA A 19 -6.48 29.07 -36.14
CA ALA A 19 -5.36 28.15 -36.00
C ALA A 19 -5.80 26.70 -36.24
N ARG A 20 -5.03 25.98 -37.06
CA ARG A 20 -5.29 24.57 -37.43
C ARG A 20 -4.63 23.66 -36.39
N GLN A 21 -5.43 22.85 -35.69
CA GLN A 21 -4.94 21.86 -34.72
C GLN A 21 -4.15 20.77 -35.48
N ARG A 22 -2.80 20.78 -35.36
CA ARG A 22 -1.96 19.66 -35.82
C ARG A 22 -2.03 18.55 -34.76
N GLY A 23 -2.47 17.38 -35.20
CA GLY A 23 -2.77 16.24 -34.34
C GLY A 23 -1.57 15.65 -33.59
N GLY A 24 -1.91 15.06 -32.44
CA GLY A 24 -1.44 13.76 -31.98
C GLY A 24 0.08 13.56 -31.90
N ARG A 25 0.65 13.82 -30.72
CA ARG A 25 1.79 13.03 -30.26
C ARG A 25 1.28 11.94 -29.32
N ARG A 26 1.13 10.72 -29.87
CA ARG A 26 1.11 9.47 -29.13
C ARG A 26 2.34 9.45 -28.22
N TRP A 27 2.14 9.53 -26.91
CA TRP A 27 3.16 9.11 -25.96
C TRP A 27 3.23 7.59 -25.99
N GLY A 28 4.15 7.08 -26.81
CA GLY A 28 4.45 5.65 -26.86
C GLY A 28 5.13 5.22 -25.58
N SER A 29 4.38 4.56 -24.70
CA SER A 29 4.90 3.57 -23.77
C SER A 29 5.65 2.52 -24.61
N ARG A 30 6.97 2.41 -24.39
CA ARG A 30 7.93 1.38 -24.83
C ARG A 30 9.31 2.03 -25.03
N ARG A 31 9.92 2.53 -23.95
CA ARG A 31 11.37 2.79 -23.85
C ARG A 31 11.83 3.28 -22.46
N TRP A 32 11.21 2.82 -21.38
CA TRP A 32 11.67 3.18 -20.02
C TRP A 32 12.17 2.01 -19.15
N VAL A 33 11.99 0.77 -19.62
CA VAL A 33 12.60 -0.42 -19.01
C VAL A 33 13.85 -0.77 -19.81
N ARG A 34 15.00 -0.20 -19.44
CA ARG A 34 16.38 -0.65 -19.71
C ARG A 34 17.39 0.46 -19.42
N ARG A 35 17.48 0.88 -18.17
CA ARG A 35 18.72 1.36 -17.55
C ARG A 35 18.52 1.24 -16.05
N TRP A 36 19.60 1.11 -15.29
CA TRP A 36 19.61 0.85 -13.84
C TRP A 36 19.55 -0.62 -13.44
N GLY A 37 20.56 -1.36 -13.89
CA GLY A 37 21.15 -2.42 -13.07
C GLY A 37 22.26 -1.83 -12.18
N SER A 38 22.18 -2.08 -10.87
CA SER A 38 23.10 -3.02 -10.20
C SER A 38 22.79 -3.11 -8.70
N MET A 39 22.14 -4.21 -8.30
CA MET A 39 22.01 -4.64 -6.91
C MET A 39 23.34 -5.11 -6.30
N ASP A 40 24.46 -5.03 -7.03
CA ASP A 40 25.78 -5.45 -6.56
C ASP A 40 26.56 -4.40 -5.76
N ARG A 41 26.14 -3.12 -5.79
CA ARG A 41 26.84 -2.07 -5.02
C ARG A 41 26.56 -2.13 -3.52
N VAL A 42 25.38 -2.60 -3.11
CA VAL A 42 24.94 -2.58 -1.70
C VAL A 42 25.64 -3.65 -0.85
N ARG A 43 26.13 -4.74 -1.45
CA ARG A 43 26.86 -5.80 -0.73
C ARG A 43 28.29 -5.39 -0.35
N ARG A 44 28.93 -4.49 -1.09
CA ARG A 44 30.31 -4.02 -0.81
C ARG A 44 30.39 -3.04 0.35
N TRP A 45 29.34 -2.24 0.60
CA TRP A 45 29.33 -1.26 1.69
C TRP A 45 29.07 -1.89 3.08
N ARG A 46 28.37 -3.02 3.15
CA ARG A 46 28.12 -3.74 4.41
C ARG A 46 29.38 -4.40 4.99
N ALA A 47 30.35 -4.74 4.15
CA ALA A 47 31.62 -5.33 4.60
C ALA A 47 32.57 -4.30 5.24
N LEU A 48 32.58 -3.05 4.77
CA LEU A 48 33.49 -2.01 5.26
C LEU A 48 33.06 -1.39 6.60
N LEU A 49 31.75 -1.35 6.88
CA LEU A 49 31.23 -0.85 8.16
C LEU A 49 31.39 -1.86 9.30
N ALA A 50 31.36 -3.18 9.01
CA ALA A 50 31.57 -4.22 10.02
C ALA A 50 33.02 -4.25 10.55
N THR A 51 34.02 -3.96 9.70
CA THR A 51 35.43 -3.93 10.10
C THR A 51 35.80 -2.70 10.95
N GLY A 52 35.13 -1.56 10.75
CA GLY A 52 35.41 -0.33 11.51
C GLY A 52 34.96 -0.39 12.98
N VAL A 53 33.81 -1.03 13.24
CA VAL A 53 33.24 -1.14 14.60
C VAL A 53 34.06 -2.09 15.48
N LEU A 54 34.62 -3.17 14.90
CA LEU A 54 35.46 -4.12 15.64
C LEU A 54 36.83 -3.53 16.03
N ALA A 55 37.42 -2.68 15.20
CA ALA A 55 38.70 -2.04 15.50
C ALA A 55 38.59 -1.01 16.65
N ALA A 56 37.48 -0.25 16.72
CA ALA A 56 37.24 0.72 17.78
C ALA A 56 36.95 0.04 19.15
N GLY A 57 36.24 -1.08 19.15
CA GLY A 57 35.99 -1.87 20.36
C GLY A 57 37.27 -2.46 20.97
N LEU A 58 38.21 -2.92 20.13
CA LEU A 58 39.48 -3.48 20.59
C LEU A 58 40.41 -2.41 21.20
N LEU A 59 40.40 -1.18 20.67
CA LEU A 59 41.20 -0.07 21.23
C LEU A 59 40.68 0.38 22.60
N ALA A 60 39.37 0.38 22.83
CA ALA A 60 38.78 0.73 24.12
C ALA A 60 39.08 -0.31 25.22
N LEU A 61 39.16 -1.59 24.87
CA LEU A 61 39.51 -2.66 25.81
C LEU A 61 40.99 -2.62 26.23
N LEU A 62 41.89 -2.18 25.36
CA LEU A 62 43.33 -2.09 25.68
C LEU A 62 43.68 -0.86 26.54
N ALA A 63 42.87 0.20 26.51
CA ALA A 63 43.08 1.40 27.34
C ALA A 63 42.55 1.25 28.78
N GLY A 64 41.79 0.18 29.08
CA GLY A 64 41.06 0.00 30.34
C GLY A 64 41.81 -0.71 31.48
N CYS A 65 43.14 -0.77 31.48
CA CYS A 65 43.93 -1.42 32.55
C CYS A 65 44.79 -0.46 33.40
N GLY A 66 44.61 0.85 33.30
CA GLY A 66 45.29 1.85 34.13
C GLY A 66 44.64 2.09 35.50
N GLY A 67 44.16 1.05 36.18
CA GLY A 67 43.68 1.14 37.55
C GLY A 67 44.69 0.51 38.49
N LEU A 68 45.57 1.30 39.10
CA LEU A 68 46.31 0.87 40.29
C LEU A 68 46.74 2.10 41.14
N TRP A 69 46.33 2.07 42.42
CA TRP A 69 46.87 2.78 43.58
C TRP A 69 46.34 4.17 43.95
N ARG A 70 45.52 4.20 45.02
CA ARG A 70 45.86 4.99 46.22
C ARG A 70 45.21 4.40 47.50
N PRO A 71 45.97 4.13 48.58
CA PRO A 71 45.46 3.59 49.82
C PRO A 71 45.05 4.66 50.86
N GLU A 72 44.56 4.13 51.98
CA GLU A 72 43.73 4.64 53.08
C GLU A 72 44.03 6.00 53.74
N GLY A 73 42.96 6.59 54.30
CA GLY A 73 43.01 7.32 55.57
C GLY A 73 41.66 7.97 55.95
N PRO A 74 41.04 7.61 57.09
CA PRO A 74 39.94 8.39 57.65
C PRO A 74 40.45 9.35 58.75
N ALA A 75 39.89 10.56 58.80
CA ALA A 75 39.96 11.42 59.97
C ALA A 75 38.58 12.05 60.25
N PRO A 76 38.25 12.34 61.52
CA PRO A 76 36.87 12.42 61.99
C PRO A 76 36.36 13.86 62.12
N GLY A 77 35.03 13.97 62.19
CA GLY A 77 34.33 15.01 62.91
C GLY A 77 34.06 16.27 62.12
N ASP A 78 32.81 16.40 61.65
CA ASP A 78 32.13 17.70 61.65
C ASP A 78 30.65 17.46 61.98
N GLU A 79 30.27 18.07 63.09
CA GLU A 79 28.94 18.19 63.68
C GLU A 79 27.97 18.90 62.72
N PHE A 80 26.85 18.25 62.38
CA PHE A 80 25.70 18.94 61.77
C PHE A 80 24.63 19.17 62.85
N PRO A 81 24.34 20.42 63.23
CA PRO A 81 23.18 20.71 64.05
C PRO A 81 21.94 20.89 63.17
N GLY A 82 20.82 20.28 63.57
CA GLY A 82 19.50 20.75 63.15
C GLY A 82 18.56 19.73 62.50
N SER A 83 18.24 18.64 63.19
CA SER A 83 16.95 17.96 62.98
C SER A 83 15.84 18.76 63.68
N GLY A 84 15.23 19.70 62.96
CA GLY A 84 13.93 20.26 63.34
C GLY A 84 12.80 19.32 62.90
N PRO A 85 11.73 19.15 63.70
CA PRO A 85 10.58 18.36 63.29
C PRO A 85 9.82 19.12 62.20
N ARG A 86 9.78 18.60 60.97
CA ARG A 86 8.77 19.02 59.99
C ARG A 86 7.45 18.39 60.40
N SER A 87 6.57 19.24 60.92
CA SER A 87 5.16 18.95 61.16
C SER A 87 4.55 18.23 59.97
N ALA A 88 3.94 17.08 60.26
CA ALA A 88 3.10 16.35 59.35
C ALA A 88 1.76 17.09 59.21
N ASP A 89 1.65 17.96 58.22
CA ASP A 89 0.36 18.30 57.63
C ASP A 89 0.13 17.34 56.46
N SER A 90 -0.32 16.14 56.82
CA SER A 90 -0.83 15.15 55.87
C SER A 90 -2.19 15.62 55.35
N ALA A 91 -2.22 16.18 54.14
CA ALA A 91 -3.42 16.18 53.31
C ALA A 91 -3.60 14.78 52.71
N PRO A 92 -4.76 14.11 52.87
CA PRO A 92 -5.00 12.81 52.26
C PRO A 92 -5.50 12.99 50.83
N GLY A 93 -4.88 12.27 49.88
CA GLY A 93 -5.51 12.00 48.58
C GLY A 93 -4.81 12.54 47.34
N ALA A 94 -3.53 12.22 47.16
CA ALA A 94 -2.98 12.04 45.82
C ALA A 94 -2.59 10.57 45.69
N HIS A 95 -3.56 9.72 45.33
CA HIS A 95 -3.25 8.38 44.88
C HIS A 95 -2.37 8.51 43.64
N ASN A 96 -1.16 7.96 43.73
CA ASN A 96 -0.32 7.64 42.59
C ASN A 96 -1.14 6.76 41.64
N SER A 97 -1.77 7.38 40.64
CA SER A 97 -2.37 6.64 39.54
C SER A 97 -1.21 6.05 38.75
N ASP A 98 -0.99 4.75 38.89
CA ASP A 98 -0.16 3.98 37.96
C ASP A 98 -0.52 4.40 36.52
N PRO A 99 0.47 4.67 35.65
CA PRO A 99 0.17 4.92 34.26
C PRO A 99 -0.57 3.71 33.71
N ALA A 100 -1.82 3.94 33.26
CA ALA A 100 -2.65 2.87 32.71
C ALA A 100 -1.85 2.08 31.65
N PRO A 101 -1.99 0.75 31.60
CA PRO A 101 -1.24 -0.07 30.66
C PRO A 101 -1.50 0.44 29.23
N VAL A 102 -0.43 0.77 28.52
CA VAL A 102 -0.49 1.20 27.12
C VAL A 102 -1.06 0.04 26.30
N ARG A 103 -2.37 0.11 25.98
CA ARG A 103 -2.99 -0.88 25.11
C ARG A 103 -2.53 -0.60 23.68
N PRO A 104 -2.03 -1.59 22.94
CA PRO A 104 -1.70 -1.41 21.54
C PRO A 104 -2.96 -0.98 20.79
N ARG A 105 -2.88 0.10 20.00
CA ARG A 105 -4.01 0.52 19.18
C ARG A 105 -4.27 -0.56 18.12
N PRO A 106 -5.52 -1.00 17.93
CA PRO A 106 -5.84 -1.93 16.87
C PRO A 106 -5.58 -1.28 15.51
N ARG A 107 -5.21 -2.09 14.52
CA ARG A 107 -5.08 -1.64 13.13
C ARG A 107 -6.45 -1.18 12.62
N PRO A 108 -6.52 -0.11 11.80
CA PRO A 108 -7.77 0.24 11.15
C PRO A 108 -8.24 -0.89 10.23
N GLU A 109 -9.50 -1.29 10.37
CA GLU A 109 -10.10 -2.39 9.61
C GLU A 109 -11.13 -1.87 8.59
N VAL A 110 -11.40 -2.70 7.59
CA VAL A 110 -12.48 -2.45 6.63
C VAL A 110 -13.82 -2.38 7.38
N GLY A 111 -14.64 -1.39 7.04
CA GLY A 111 -15.91 -1.09 7.68
C GLY A 111 -15.81 -0.11 8.85
N GLN A 112 -14.60 0.26 9.29
CA GLN A 112 -14.40 1.25 10.35
C GLN A 112 -14.14 2.66 9.79
N PRO A 113 -14.43 3.71 10.57
CA PRO A 113 -14.00 5.07 10.22
C PRO A 113 -12.49 5.15 10.03
N ALA A 114 -12.06 5.81 8.97
CA ALA A 114 -10.65 6.07 8.72
C ALA A 114 -10.08 6.99 9.83
N PRO A 115 -8.92 6.67 10.44
CA PRO A 115 -8.32 7.53 11.43
C PRO A 115 -8.12 8.96 10.91
N ALA A 116 -8.42 9.94 11.74
CA ALA A 116 -8.22 11.34 11.40
C ALA A 116 -6.74 11.62 11.15
N TRP A 117 -6.47 12.42 10.12
CA TRP A 117 -5.14 12.91 9.79
C TRP A 117 -5.24 14.34 9.25
N GLN A 118 -4.17 15.09 9.47
CA GLN A 118 -3.97 16.44 8.95
C GLN A 118 -2.47 16.67 8.71
N GLY A 119 -2.16 17.38 7.64
CA GLY A 119 -0.79 17.72 7.28
C GLY A 119 -0.75 18.91 6.33
N VAL A 120 0.39 19.09 5.68
CA VAL A 120 0.59 20.15 4.68
C VAL A 120 0.82 19.51 3.33
N ASN A 121 0.07 19.95 2.31
CA ASN A 121 0.34 19.60 0.92
C ASN A 121 1.64 20.29 0.50
N VAL A 122 2.69 19.51 0.25
CA VAL A 122 4.03 20.03 -0.03
C VAL A 122 4.15 20.68 -1.42
N LEU A 123 3.18 20.47 -2.30
CA LEU A 123 3.12 21.10 -3.62
C LEU A 123 2.52 22.51 -3.58
N THR A 124 1.55 22.75 -2.69
CA THR A 124 0.84 24.04 -2.58
C THR A 124 1.23 24.84 -1.33
N GLY A 125 1.76 24.18 -0.31
CA GLY A 125 2.01 24.75 1.03
C GLY A 125 0.75 24.87 1.88
N GLU A 126 -0.40 24.42 1.39
CA GLU A 126 -1.68 24.56 2.09
C GLU A 126 -1.94 23.39 3.05
N PRO A 127 -2.63 23.63 4.18
CA PRO A 127 -3.07 22.55 5.05
C PRO A 127 -4.10 21.66 4.33
N LEU A 128 -4.04 20.36 4.59
CA LEU A 128 -5.02 19.38 4.10
C LEU A 128 -5.31 18.36 5.19
N ALA A 129 -6.59 18.09 5.43
CA ALA A 129 -7.04 17.05 6.33
C ALA A 129 -7.96 16.06 5.61
N GLY A 130 -8.04 14.83 6.13
CA GLY A 130 -8.97 13.82 5.60
C GLY A 130 -10.44 14.23 5.70
N ALA A 131 -10.77 15.17 6.60
CA ALA A 131 -12.12 15.73 6.73
C ALA A 131 -12.51 16.64 5.55
N ASP A 132 -11.55 17.23 4.85
CA ASP A 132 -11.79 18.13 3.70
C ASP A 132 -12.17 17.35 2.43
N LEU A 133 -11.98 16.02 2.46
CA LEU A 133 -12.17 15.12 1.32
C LEU A 133 -13.53 14.39 1.35
N ARG A 134 -14.42 14.75 2.28
CA ARG A 134 -15.74 14.15 2.42
C ARG A 134 -16.58 14.36 1.16
N GLY A 135 -17.43 13.38 0.84
CA GLY A 135 -18.21 13.40 -0.39
C GLY A 135 -17.48 12.83 -1.62
N LYS A 136 -16.21 12.44 -1.49
CA LYS A 136 -15.42 11.79 -2.53
C LYS A 136 -14.89 10.45 -2.03
N VAL A 137 -14.66 9.50 -2.93
CA VAL A 137 -13.81 8.35 -2.59
C VAL A 137 -12.37 8.84 -2.47
N VAL A 138 -11.64 8.41 -1.45
CA VAL A 138 -10.24 8.79 -1.22
C VAL A 138 -9.34 7.58 -1.40
N LEU A 139 -8.40 7.65 -2.34
CA LEU A 139 -7.23 6.78 -2.36
C LEU A 139 -6.14 7.42 -1.48
N LEU A 140 -5.99 6.89 -0.27
CA LEU A 140 -4.97 7.31 0.69
C LEU A 140 -3.78 6.35 0.62
N ASN A 141 -2.65 6.80 0.08
CA ASN A 141 -1.43 6.01 -0.07
C ASN A 141 -0.36 6.49 0.93
N PHE A 142 0.29 5.55 1.61
CA PHE A 142 1.47 5.81 2.43
C PHE A 142 2.73 5.38 1.67
N PHE A 143 3.72 6.27 1.59
CA PHE A 143 4.95 6.07 0.82
C PHE A 143 6.18 6.67 1.51
N ALA A 144 7.36 6.46 0.92
CA ALA A 144 8.59 7.19 1.22
C ALA A 144 9.39 7.40 -0.07
N THR A 145 10.24 8.43 -0.16
CA THR A 145 10.93 8.77 -1.44
C THR A 145 11.96 7.72 -1.86
N TRP A 146 12.49 6.97 -0.90
CA TRP A 146 13.42 5.85 -1.10
C TRP A 146 12.72 4.54 -1.47
N CYS A 147 11.39 4.47 -1.37
CA CYS A 147 10.60 3.28 -1.70
C CYS A 147 10.46 3.13 -3.23
N ALA A 148 11.22 2.21 -3.82
CA ALA A 148 11.16 1.89 -5.24
C ALA A 148 9.75 1.51 -5.74
N PRO A 149 9.02 0.55 -5.13
CA PRO A 149 7.68 0.20 -5.61
C PRO A 149 6.68 1.35 -5.50
N CYS A 150 6.83 2.22 -4.49
CA CYS A 150 6.00 3.42 -4.37
C CYS A 150 6.21 4.36 -5.56
N ARG A 151 7.48 4.55 -5.98
CA ARG A 151 7.83 5.38 -7.13
C ARG A 151 7.26 4.84 -8.45
N GLU A 152 7.20 3.52 -8.60
CA GLU A 152 6.67 2.84 -9.78
C GLU A 152 5.15 2.95 -9.89
N GLU A 153 4.43 3.01 -8.76
CA GLU A 153 2.97 3.12 -8.68
C GLU A 153 2.45 4.55 -8.94
N MET A 154 3.22 5.58 -8.57
CA MET A 154 2.77 6.98 -8.65
C MET A 154 2.31 7.48 -10.05
N PRO A 155 2.93 7.09 -11.17
CA PRO A 155 2.41 7.45 -12.49
C PRO A 155 1.00 6.91 -12.77
N ASP A 156 0.66 5.73 -12.26
CA ASP A 156 -0.70 5.19 -12.38
C ASP A 156 -1.67 5.89 -11.42
N MET A 157 -1.22 6.28 -10.23
CA MET A 157 -1.99 7.15 -9.33
C MET A 157 -2.32 8.50 -9.97
N GLU A 158 -1.37 9.10 -10.69
CA GLU A 158 -1.58 10.35 -11.43
C GLU A 158 -2.62 10.18 -12.55
N ARG A 159 -2.57 9.06 -13.28
CA ARG A 159 -3.58 8.75 -14.30
C ARG A 159 -4.96 8.59 -13.68
N LEU A 160 -5.06 7.90 -12.54
CA LEU A 160 -6.33 7.77 -11.82
C LEU A 160 -6.87 9.14 -11.39
N ALA A 161 -6.02 10.00 -10.81
CA ALA A 161 -6.42 11.34 -10.39
C ALA A 161 -6.96 12.17 -11.56
N ALA A 162 -6.30 12.10 -12.72
CA ALA A 162 -6.72 12.80 -13.93
C ALA A 162 -8.04 12.25 -14.52
N GLU A 163 -8.24 10.92 -14.50
CA GLU A 163 -9.43 10.28 -15.07
C GLU A 163 -10.66 10.37 -14.17
N ALA A 164 -10.48 10.27 -12.86
CA ALA A 164 -11.57 10.24 -11.90
C ALA A 164 -12.18 11.63 -11.62
N GLY A 165 -11.42 12.70 -11.87
CA GLY A 165 -11.85 14.07 -11.58
C GLY A 165 -12.32 14.22 -10.14
N ASP A 166 -13.57 14.62 -9.94
CA ASP A 166 -14.15 14.81 -8.61
C ASP A 166 -14.64 13.53 -7.92
N GLN A 167 -14.65 12.38 -8.60
CA GLN A 167 -15.12 11.11 -8.01
C GLN A 167 -14.11 10.48 -7.04
N VAL A 168 -12.81 10.64 -7.32
CA VAL A 168 -11.74 10.06 -6.51
C VAL A 168 -10.70 11.13 -6.18
N ALA A 169 -10.47 11.38 -4.90
CA ALA A 169 -9.34 12.14 -4.41
C ALA A 169 -8.16 11.21 -4.16
N VAL A 170 -7.06 11.40 -4.90
CA VAL A 170 -5.81 10.68 -4.67
C VAL A 170 -4.93 11.50 -3.72
N VAL A 171 -4.45 10.92 -2.64
CA VAL A 171 -3.56 11.57 -1.66
C VAL A 171 -2.44 10.63 -1.27
N ALA A 172 -1.19 11.10 -1.36
CA ALA A 172 -0.03 10.37 -0.87
C ALA A 172 0.55 11.04 0.38
N ILE A 173 0.72 10.30 1.48
CA ILE A 173 1.29 10.79 2.74
C ILE A 173 2.67 10.18 2.96
N GLY A 174 3.66 11.03 3.25
CA GLY A 174 5.00 10.60 3.63
C GLY A 174 4.98 9.85 4.97
N ALA A 175 5.41 8.59 4.95
CA ALA A 175 5.41 7.71 6.12
C ALA A 175 6.69 7.79 6.94
N ASP A 176 7.80 8.22 6.34
CA ASP A 176 9.08 8.35 7.01
C ASP A 176 9.16 9.70 7.75
N PRO A 177 9.23 9.70 9.10
CA PRO A 177 9.28 10.93 9.88
C PRO A 177 10.62 11.69 9.72
N THR A 178 11.62 11.08 9.08
CA THR A 178 12.92 11.71 8.85
C THR A 178 12.99 12.52 7.55
N GLU A 179 12.03 12.31 6.63
CA GLU A 179 11.95 13.07 5.38
C GLU A 179 11.37 14.46 5.63
N SER A 180 11.95 15.49 5.02
CA SER A 180 11.48 16.87 5.12
C SER A 180 10.36 17.17 4.11
N PRO A 181 9.53 18.20 4.35
CA PRO A 181 8.55 18.67 3.35
C PRO A 181 9.20 19.01 2.00
N GLU A 182 10.41 19.59 2.00
CA GLU A 182 11.14 19.96 0.80
C GLU A 182 11.60 18.74 0.01
N GLU A 183 12.03 17.67 0.69
CA GLU A 183 12.41 16.39 0.07
C GLU A 183 11.21 15.74 -0.62
N LEU A 184 10.06 15.68 0.07
CA LEU A 184 8.81 15.18 -0.52
C LEU A 184 8.37 16.05 -1.71
N ALA A 185 8.49 17.37 -1.61
CA ALA A 185 8.11 18.28 -2.68
C ALA A 185 9.02 18.14 -3.92
N ALA A 186 10.33 18.01 -3.70
CA ALA A 186 11.28 17.77 -4.77
C ALA A 186 11.03 16.44 -5.47
N PHE A 187 10.75 15.40 -4.68
CA PHE A 187 10.40 14.08 -5.19
C PHE A 187 9.10 14.12 -6.02
N ALA A 188 8.03 14.71 -5.51
CA ALA A 188 6.76 14.85 -6.21
C ALA A 188 6.92 15.60 -7.54
N ARG A 189 7.63 16.74 -7.53
CA ARG A 189 7.94 17.49 -8.76
C ARG A 189 8.79 16.69 -9.75
N SER A 190 9.72 15.86 -9.27
CA SER A 190 10.55 15.02 -10.15
C SER A 190 9.75 13.96 -10.91
N LEU A 191 8.63 13.51 -10.34
CA LEU A 191 7.70 12.57 -10.97
C LEU A 191 6.59 13.27 -11.79
N GLY A 192 6.46 14.58 -11.64
CA GLY A 192 5.41 15.36 -12.32
C GLY A 192 4.00 15.06 -11.82
N VAL A 193 3.85 14.57 -10.57
CA VAL A 193 2.54 14.32 -9.98
C VAL A 193 1.85 15.63 -9.60
N THR A 194 0.53 15.66 -9.73
CA THR A 194 -0.30 16.83 -9.45
C THR A 194 -1.26 16.62 -8.28
N PHE A 195 -1.52 15.36 -7.91
CA PHE A 195 -2.29 15.04 -6.71
C PHE A 195 -1.57 15.48 -5.42
N PRO A 196 -2.31 15.77 -4.32
CA PRO A 196 -1.71 16.15 -3.05
C PRO A 196 -0.70 15.14 -2.51
N VAL A 197 0.50 15.65 -2.20
CA VAL A 197 1.53 14.94 -1.45
C VAL A 197 1.64 15.61 -0.08
N VAL A 198 1.38 14.88 1.00
CA VAL A 198 1.21 15.45 2.34
C VAL A 198 2.37 15.06 3.24
N HIS A 199 2.91 16.06 3.92
CA HIS A 199 3.82 15.87 5.05
C HIS A 199 3.08 16.10 6.37
N ASP A 200 3.17 15.12 7.28
CA ASP A 200 2.62 15.24 8.63
C ASP A 200 3.59 14.73 9.71
N GLY A 201 4.87 14.54 9.37
CA GLY A 201 5.88 13.97 10.26
C GLY A 201 5.64 12.49 10.62
N GLY A 202 4.95 11.72 9.78
CA GLY A 202 4.73 10.28 9.95
C GLY A 202 3.60 9.91 10.92
N ARG A 203 2.82 10.89 11.40
CA ARG A 203 1.75 10.66 12.40
C ARG A 203 0.62 9.80 11.83
N ALA A 204 0.22 10.05 10.59
CA ALA A 204 -0.82 9.29 9.91
C ALA A 204 -0.34 7.86 9.63
N ALA A 205 0.90 7.67 9.19
CA ALA A 205 1.45 6.33 9.00
C ALA A 205 1.41 5.50 10.30
N LEU A 206 1.71 6.12 11.44
CA LEU A 206 1.57 5.49 12.75
C LEU A 206 0.10 5.20 13.09
N ALA A 207 -0.81 6.15 12.89
CA ALA A 207 -2.24 5.97 13.16
C ALA A 207 -2.88 4.86 12.30
N TYR A 208 -2.40 4.69 11.07
CA TYR A 208 -2.86 3.67 10.14
C TYR A 208 -2.08 2.35 10.24
N LEU A 209 -1.09 2.26 11.14
CA LEU A 209 -0.15 1.14 11.25
C LEU A 209 0.42 0.71 9.88
N ALA A 210 0.84 1.69 9.08
CA ALA A 210 1.47 1.50 7.76
C ALA A 210 2.91 0.98 7.92
N THR A 211 3.02 -0.27 8.39
CA THR A 211 4.29 -0.95 8.74
C THR A 211 5.06 -1.48 7.54
N GLY A 212 4.48 -1.45 6.34
CA GLY A 212 5.13 -1.79 5.07
C GLY A 212 4.63 -0.85 3.98
N LEU A 213 5.48 -0.54 3.01
CA LEU A 213 5.20 0.44 1.96
C LEU A 213 5.31 -0.20 0.55
N PRO A 214 4.48 0.25 -0.42
CA PRO A 214 3.36 1.15 -0.22
C PRO A 214 2.20 0.49 0.54
N MET A 215 1.38 1.31 1.19
CA MET A 215 0.17 0.89 1.89
C MET A 215 -0.96 1.82 1.49
N SER A 216 -1.95 1.29 0.79
CA SER A 216 -3.09 2.06 0.29
C SER A 216 -4.38 1.72 1.03
N TYR A 217 -5.22 2.74 1.24
CA TYR A 217 -6.57 2.61 1.76
C TYR A 217 -7.53 3.31 0.79
N PHE A 218 -8.64 2.64 0.46
CA PHE A 218 -9.77 3.30 -0.22
C PHE A 218 -10.83 3.60 0.83
N VAL A 219 -11.12 4.89 0.99
CA VAL A 219 -12.09 5.41 1.94
C VAL A 219 -13.28 5.95 1.15
N ASP A 220 -14.50 5.62 1.55
CA ASP A 220 -15.70 6.11 0.87
C ASP A 220 -16.00 7.59 1.20
N ALA A 221 -17.07 8.10 0.60
CA ALA A 221 -17.54 9.48 0.79
C ALA A 221 -17.89 9.81 2.26
N GLU A 222 -18.30 8.79 3.03
CA GLU A 222 -18.63 8.84 4.45
C GLU A 222 -17.41 8.58 5.35
N GLY A 223 -16.20 8.55 4.80
CA GLY A 223 -14.95 8.41 5.56
C GLY A 223 -14.75 7.03 6.18
N ILE A 224 -15.41 6.00 5.66
CA ILE A 224 -15.30 4.60 6.09
C ILE A 224 -14.30 3.88 5.19
N ILE A 225 -13.38 3.13 5.80
CA ILE A 225 -12.42 2.30 5.07
C ILE A 225 -13.20 1.18 4.37
N ARG A 226 -13.17 1.16 3.04
CA ARG A 226 -13.77 0.09 2.24
C ARG A 226 -12.74 -0.93 1.77
N VAL A 227 -11.50 -0.50 1.57
CA VAL A 227 -10.42 -1.37 1.14
C VAL A 227 -9.14 -0.99 1.88
N ARG A 228 -8.38 -2.02 2.27
CA ARG A 228 -6.99 -1.92 2.70
C ARG A 228 -6.14 -2.77 1.76
N PHE A 229 -5.14 -2.18 1.12
CA PHE A 229 -4.32 -2.84 0.12
C PHE A 229 -2.81 -2.68 0.39
N PRO A 230 -2.13 -3.70 0.94
CA PRO A 230 -0.68 -3.67 1.12
C PRO A 230 0.04 -3.99 -0.19
N GLY A 231 1.09 -3.22 -0.50
CA GLY A 231 1.91 -3.39 -1.71
C GLY A 231 1.45 -2.53 -2.89
N PRO A 232 2.24 -2.54 -3.99
CA PRO A 232 2.00 -1.69 -5.14
C PRO A 232 0.79 -2.14 -5.96
N MET A 233 0.11 -1.20 -6.60
CA MET A 233 -0.99 -1.43 -7.53
C MET A 233 -0.69 -0.84 -8.90
N ASN A 234 -1.31 -1.42 -9.92
CA ASN A 234 -1.44 -0.78 -11.23
C ASN A 234 -2.77 0.00 -11.33
N LEU A 235 -2.92 0.77 -12.39
CA LEU A 235 -4.12 1.58 -12.63
C LEU A 235 -5.43 0.77 -12.63
N GLU A 236 -5.45 -0.42 -13.22
CA GLU A 236 -6.67 -1.24 -13.29
C GLU A 236 -7.12 -1.72 -11.91
N GLN A 237 -6.17 -2.17 -11.08
CA GLN A 237 -6.43 -2.50 -9.69
C GLN A 237 -6.98 -1.29 -8.94
N MET A 238 -6.39 -0.10 -9.12
CA MET A 238 -6.89 1.11 -8.49
C MET A 238 -8.32 1.46 -8.91
N ARG A 239 -8.65 1.38 -10.21
CA ARG A 239 -10.00 1.64 -10.73
C ARG A 239 -11.02 0.68 -10.11
N ARG A 240 -10.70 -0.62 -10.06
CA ARG A 240 -11.58 -1.64 -9.48
C ARG A 240 -11.83 -1.40 -7.99
N LEU A 241 -10.78 -1.07 -7.24
CA LEU A 241 -10.89 -0.84 -5.79
C LEU A 241 -11.57 0.49 -5.46
N ALA A 242 -11.37 1.52 -6.28
CA ALA A 242 -12.12 2.77 -6.19
C ALA A 242 -13.62 2.54 -6.44
N ALA A 243 -13.97 1.73 -7.44
CA ALA A 243 -15.35 1.34 -7.71
C ALA A 243 -15.96 0.54 -6.54
N GLN A 244 -15.20 -0.39 -5.94
CA GLN A 244 -15.62 -1.10 -4.73
C GLN A 244 -15.87 -0.15 -3.55
N ALA A 245 -15.12 0.95 -3.47
CA ALA A 245 -15.32 2.00 -2.47
C ALA A 245 -16.46 2.99 -2.79
N GLY A 246 -17.11 2.85 -3.95
CA GLY A 246 -18.29 3.64 -4.35
C GLY A 246 -18.02 4.70 -5.43
N ALA A 247 -16.84 4.72 -6.06
CA ALA A 247 -16.54 5.67 -7.13
C ALA A 247 -17.21 5.26 -8.44
N MET A 248 -17.87 6.20 -9.12
CA MET A 248 -18.42 5.99 -10.45
C MET A 248 -17.42 6.44 -11.51
N LEU A 249 -16.46 5.57 -11.85
CA LEU A 249 -15.45 5.88 -12.86
C LEU A 249 -16.00 5.61 -14.27
N PRO A 250 -15.61 6.41 -15.29
CA PRO A 250 -15.92 6.08 -16.67
C PRO A 250 -15.35 4.68 -16.97
N ALA A 251 -16.12 3.84 -17.66
CA ALA A 251 -15.65 2.53 -18.09
C ALA A 251 -14.36 2.73 -18.91
N GLY A 252 -13.22 2.36 -18.33
CA GLY A 252 -11.94 2.47 -19.00
C GLY A 252 -11.98 1.63 -20.27
N GLU A 253 -11.48 2.17 -21.37
CA GLU A 253 -11.17 1.38 -22.56
C GLU A 253 -10.29 0.22 -22.10
N ALA A 254 -10.84 -0.99 -22.11
CA ALA A 254 -10.12 -2.20 -21.75
C ALA A 254 -8.90 -2.30 -22.68
N GLU A 255 -7.70 -2.05 -22.16
CA GLU A 255 -6.50 -2.52 -22.83
C GLU A 255 -6.61 -4.05 -22.84
N PRO A 256 -6.45 -4.71 -24.00
CA PRO A 256 -6.58 -6.15 -24.06
C PRO A 256 -5.53 -6.77 -23.14
N GLU A 257 -5.98 -7.63 -22.21
CA GLU A 257 -5.12 -8.45 -21.39
C GLU A 257 -4.03 -9.08 -22.26
N GLN A 258 -2.79 -8.67 -22.04
CA GLN A 258 -1.64 -9.37 -22.61
C GLN A 258 -1.56 -10.68 -21.85
N GLY A 259 -1.97 -11.74 -22.55
CA GLY A 259 -2.17 -13.09 -22.07
C GLY A 259 -1.20 -13.52 -20.96
N GLU A 260 -1.81 -14.00 -19.89
CA GLU A 260 -1.23 -14.98 -19.00
C GLU A 260 -0.54 -16.08 -19.83
N PRO A 261 0.74 -16.41 -19.59
CA PRO A 261 1.38 -17.49 -20.33
C PRO A 261 0.70 -18.80 -19.97
N ALA A 262 0.01 -19.39 -20.95
CA ALA A 262 -0.49 -20.75 -20.86
C ALA A 262 0.66 -21.72 -20.55
N ASP A 263 0.45 -22.55 -19.52
CA ASP A 263 1.26 -23.71 -19.21
C ASP A 263 1.55 -24.56 -20.47
N PRO A 264 2.81 -24.83 -20.83
CA PRO A 264 3.13 -25.73 -21.93
C PRO A 264 3.16 -27.17 -21.41
N ALA A 265 2.00 -27.72 -21.06
CA ALA A 265 1.84 -29.15 -20.81
C ALA A 265 0.45 -29.62 -21.25
N GLY A 266 0.31 -29.88 -22.56
CA GLY A 266 -0.91 -30.45 -23.13
C GLY A 266 -0.81 -30.60 -24.64
N GLY A 267 -0.02 -31.57 -25.10
CA GLY A 267 -0.04 -32.00 -26.51
C GLY A 267 -1.36 -32.70 -26.89
N PRO A 268 -1.76 -32.69 -28.16
CA PRO A 268 -3.11 -33.07 -28.58
C PRO A 268 -3.25 -34.54 -29.03
N ALA A 269 -4.52 -34.92 -29.16
CA ALA A 269 -5.10 -36.02 -29.94
C ALA A 269 -5.23 -37.40 -29.26
N ASP A 270 -6.46 -37.74 -28.88
CA ASP A 270 -7.21 -38.79 -29.60
C ASP A 270 -8.71 -38.63 -29.32
N ARG A 271 -9.52 -38.47 -30.38
CA ARG A 271 -10.98 -38.36 -30.29
C ARG A 271 -11.55 -39.24 -31.39
N GLN A 272 -11.82 -40.50 -31.04
CA GLN A 272 -12.53 -41.44 -31.91
C GLN A 272 -14.00 -41.55 -31.46
N ASP A 273 -14.85 -41.03 -32.34
CA ASP A 273 -16.13 -41.56 -32.82
C ASP A 273 -17.08 -42.32 -31.87
N VAL A 274 -18.24 -41.72 -31.62
CA VAL A 274 -19.49 -42.42 -31.28
C VAL A 274 -20.61 -41.85 -32.14
N PRO A 275 -21.26 -42.64 -33.02
CA PRO A 275 -22.45 -42.19 -33.74
C PRO A 275 -23.76 -42.45 -32.97
N ALA A 276 -24.70 -41.53 -33.13
CA ALA A 276 -26.06 -41.56 -32.55
C ALA A 276 -27.01 -42.53 -33.29
N PRO A 277 -28.08 -43.04 -32.64
CA PRO A 277 -28.96 -44.05 -33.21
C PRO A 277 -30.15 -43.48 -34.01
N ALA A 278 -30.53 -44.18 -35.08
CA ALA A 278 -31.75 -43.98 -35.87
C ALA A 278 -32.65 -45.23 -35.85
N SER A 279 -33.91 -45.04 -36.24
CA SER A 279 -35.14 -45.75 -35.83
C SER A 279 -35.69 -46.89 -36.73
N LYS A 280 -36.34 -47.90 -36.08
CA LYS A 280 -37.53 -48.74 -36.47
C LYS A 280 -37.46 -49.75 -37.66
N PRO A 281 -38.44 -50.70 -37.85
CA PRO A 281 -39.14 -51.66 -36.95
C PRO A 281 -39.32 -53.11 -37.55
N GLU A 282 -40.20 -53.94 -36.95
CA GLU A 282 -40.73 -55.29 -37.36
C GLU A 282 -39.87 -56.51 -36.98
N GLY A 283 -40.34 -57.67 -36.49
CA GLY A 283 -41.66 -58.19 -36.11
C GLY A 283 -41.53 -59.70 -35.73
N LYS A 284 -42.58 -60.25 -35.08
CA LYS A 284 -42.94 -61.68 -34.91
C LYS A 284 -42.33 -62.50 -33.72
N ALA A 285 -43.24 -63.03 -32.90
CA ALA A 285 -43.08 -63.93 -31.75
C ALA A 285 -43.05 -65.43 -32.18
N PRO A 286 -43.24 -66.45 -31.31
CA PRO A 286 -43.09 -66.58 -29.83
C PRO A 286 -42.32 -67.87 -29.39
N ALA A 287 -42.15 -68.11 -28.07
CA ALA A 287 -42.55 -69.34 -27.34
C ALA A 287 -41.72 -69.63 -26.06
N ALA A 288 -42.45 -70.03 -24.99
CA ALA A 288 -42.13 -70.99 -23.91
C ALA A 288 -40.79 -70.86 -23.13
N GLY A 289 -40.69 -71.03 -21.82
CA GLY A 289 -41.60 -71.53 -20.79
C GLY A 289 -40.75 -72.00 -19.58
N ALA A 290 -41.33 -71.87 -18.38
CA ALA A 290 -41.08 -72.62 -17.15
C ALA A 290 -39.68 -72.63 -16.47
N GLY A 291 -39.69 -72.43 -15.14
CA GLY A 291 -38.66 -73.02 -14.26
C GLY A 291 -38.27 -72.21 -13.01
N GLN A 292 -39.06 -72.31 -11.94
CA GLN A 292 -38.64 -72.12 -10.52
C GLN A 292 -37.65 -73.25 -10.13
N PRO A 293 -36.92 -73.31 -8.97
CA PRO A 293 -37.13 -72.66 -7.66
C PRO A 293 -35.81 -72.23 -6.91
N PRO A 294 -35.84 -71.89 -5.59
CA PRO A 294 -34.86 -71.00 -4.92
C PRO A 294 -33.99 -71.65 -3.80
N GLY A 295 -33.05 -70.87 -3.25
CA GLY A 295 -32.38 -71.07 -1.95
C GLY A 295 -31.65 -69.78 -1.54
N ALA A 296 -31.97 -69.08 -0.45
CA ALA A 296 -31.90 -69.37 0.99
C ALA A 296 -30.50 -69.15 1.62
N GLY A 297 -30.46 -68.36 2.70
CA GLY A 297 -29.34 -68.22 3.67
C GLY A 297 -28.59 -66.88 3.54
N ALA A 298 -28.82 -65.81 4.32
CA ALA A 298 -28.77 -65.61 5.78
C ALA A 298 -27.35 -65.63 6.40
N GLY A 299 -26.99 -64.53 7.06
CA GLY A 299 -25.78 -64.31 7.88
C GLY A 299 -25.15 -62.94 7.54
N GLY A 300 -25.20 -61.88 8.35
CA GLY A 300 -25.34 -61.76 9.79
C GLY A 300 -23.95 -61.62 10.44
N GLY A 301 -23.51 -60.39 10.73
CA GLY A 301 -22.28 -60.17 11.49
C GLY A 301 -21.69 -58.77 11.38
N ARG A 302 -22.16 -57.89 12.27
CA ARG A 302 -21.55 -56.69 12.91
C ARG A 302 -20.55 -55.83 12.13
#